data_AF-A0A6P6B0M8-F1
#
_entry.id   AF-A0A6P6B0M8-F1
#
_cell.length_a   1.000
_cell.length_b   1.000
_cell.length_c   1.000
_cell.angle_alpha   90.00
_cell.angle_beta   90.00
_cell.angle_gamma   90.00
#
_symmetry.space_group_name_H-M   'P 1'
#
loop_
_entity.id
_entity.type
_entity.pdbx_description
1 polymer ?
#
loop_
_entity_poly.entity_id
_entity_poly.type
_entity_poly.pdbx_seq_one_letter_code
_entity_poly.pdbx_strand_id
1 'polypeptide(L)' 'MQGDEARLLLGFPPNSRPTPSQVKAAYRKKVWESHPDLFPVHEKLSAESKFKLIAEAYACLRSGLL' A
#
# COMPACT_ATOMS: atom_id res chain seq x y z
N MET A 1 -8.25 -1.57 8.70
CA MET A 1 -7.26 -0.48 8.61
C MET A 1 -7.95 0.90 8.56
N GLN A 2 -7.38 1.94 9.18
CA GLN A 2 -7.91 3.32 9.20
C GLN A 2 -7.41 4.14 7.99
N GLY A 3 -8.13 5.18 7.56
CA GLY A 3 -7.76 5.98 6.38
C GLY A 3 -6.39 6.69 6.47
N ASP A 4 -5.95 7.13 7.65
CA ASP A 4 -4.59 7.68 7.84
C ASP A 4 -3.50 6.62 7.76
N GLU A 5 -3.74 5.44 8.34
CA GLU A 5 -2.84 4.29 8.25
C GLU A 5 -2.68 3.85 6.78
N ALA A 6 -3.78 3.79 6.03
CA ALA A 6 -3.78 3.49 4.60
C ALA A 6 -2.95 4.49 3.78
N ARG A 7 -3.08 5.79 4.12
CA ARG A 7 -2.31 6.87 3.49
C ARG A 7 -0.82 6.70 3.75
N LEU A 8 -0.44 6.46 5.01
CA LEU A 8 0.95 6.24 5.39
C LEU A 8 1.56 5.03 4.66
N LEU A 9 0.84 3.92 4.57
CA LEU A 9 1.30 2.72 3.87
C LEU A 9 1.55 2.96 2.37
N LEU A 10 0.74 3.81 1.73
CA LEU A 10 0.97 4.24 0.34
C LEU A 10 1.95 5.41 0.20
N GLY A 11 2.51 5.93 1.30
CA GLY A 11 3.49 7.01 1.29
C GLY A 11 2.89 8.42 1.21
N PHE A 12 1.62 8.57 1.58
CA PHE A 12 0.96 9.86 1.72
C PHE A 12 0.99 10.35 3.18
N PRO A 13 1.09 11.67 3.42
CA PRO A 13 0.89 12.22 4.76
C PRO A 13 -0.50 11.89 5.33
N PRO A 14 -0.63 11.79 6.66
CA PRO A 14 -1.95 11.72 7.29
C PRO A 14 -2.75 12.98 6.93
N ASN A 15 -4.07 12.89 6.93
CA ASN A 15 -5.00 13.96 6.55
C ASN A 15 -4.92 14.46 5.08
N SER A 16 -3.98 13.96 4.27
CA SER A 16 -3.94 14.26 2.83
C SER A 16 -5.15 13.70 2.08
N ARG A 17 -5.51 14.31 0.95
CA ARG A 17 -6.62 13.87 0.08
C ARG A 17 -6.09 13.52 -1.31
N PRO A 18 -5.30 12.43 -1.46
CA PRO A 18 -4.77 12.04 -2.75
C PRO A 18 -5.90 11.67 -3.70
N THR A 19 -5.77 12.07 -4.96
CA THR A 19 -6.69 11.69 -6.03
C THR A 19 -6.61 10.17 -6.32
N PRO A 20 -7.66 9.57 -6.92
CA PRO A 20 -7.62 8.15 -7.28
C PRO A 20 -6.42 7.76 -8.17
N SER A 21 -5.98 8.66 -9.06
CA SER A 21 -4.81 8.43 -9.91
C SER A 21 -3.51 8.42 -9.11
N GLN A 22 -3.35 9.33 -8.14
CA GLN A 22 -2.21 9.34 -7.22
C GLN A 22 -2.20 8.08 -6.36
N VAL A 23 -3.33 7.68 -5.79
CA VAL A 23 -3.48 6.43 -5.01
C VAL A 23 -3.07 5.22 -5.85
N LYS A 24 -3.54 5.12 -7.10
CA LYS A 24 -3.17 4.02 -8.02
C LYS A 24 -1.70 4.04 -8.42
N ALA A 25 -1.08 5.22 -8.56
CA ALA A 25 0.34 5.35 -8.86
C ALA A 25 1.20 4.90 -7.68
N ALA A 26 0.87 5.36 -6.47
CA ALA A 26 1.54 4.98 -5.24
C ALA A 26 1.41 3.47 -4.95
N TYR A 27 0.21 2.91 -5.13
CA TYR A 27 -0.02 1.47 -5.01
C TYR A 27 0.88 0.66 -5.94
N ARG A 28 0.96 1.00 -7.23
CA ARG A 28 1.84 0.29 -8.19
C ARG A 28 3.30 0.31 -7.76
N LYS A 29 3.78 1.47 -7.30
CA LYS A 29 5.15 1.61 -6.76
C LYS A 29 5.37 0.69 -5.55
N LYS A 30 4.46 0.76 -4.56
CA LYS A 30 4.58 0.01 -3.30
C LYS A 30 4.47 -1.51 -3.50
N VAL A 31 3.59 -1.96 -4.39
CA VAL A 31 3.47 -3.36 -4.80
C VAL A 31 4.78 -3.88 -5.36
N TRP A 32 5.43 -3.11 -6.24
CA TRP A 32 6.73 -3.49 -6.79
C TRP A 32 7.79 -3.56 -5.69
N GLU A 33 7.89 -2.54 -4.83
CA GLU A 33 8.82 -2.49 -3.69
C GLU A 33 8.65 -3.64 -2.67
N SER A 34 7.48 -4.28 -2.65
CA SER A 34 7.14 -5.37 -1.72
C SER A 34 6.92 -6.71 -2.40
N HIS A 35 7.15 -6.81 -3.71
CA HIS A 35 6.85 -8.03 -4.45
C HIS A 35 7.76 -9.18 -3.95
N PRO A 36 7.22 -10.30 -3.44
CA PRO A 36 8.01 -11.34 -2.78
C PRO A 36 9.06 -12.01 -3.68
N ASP A 37 8.90 -11.94 -5.01
CA ASP A 37 9.92 -12.45 -5.95
C ASP A 37 11.18 -11.58 -6.04
N LEU A 38 11.16 -10.36 -5.50
CA LEU A 38 12.37 -9.52 -5.40
C LEU A 38 13.22 -9.87 -4.17
N PHE A 39 12.75 -10.74 -3.30
CA PHE A 39 13.37 -11.02 -2.01
C PHE A 39 13.88 -12.47 -1.92
N PRO A 40 14.99 -12.71 -1.18
CA PRO A 40 15.46 -14.05 -0.90
C PRO A 40 14.44 -14.82 -0.04
N VAL A 41 14.52 -16.15 -0.06
CA VAL A 41 13.53 -17.06 0.58
C VAL A 41 13.23 -16.70 2.04
N HIS A 42 14.24 -16.32 2.82
CA HIS A 42 14.08 -15.97 4.23
C HIS A 42 13.34 -14.65 4.47
N GLU A 43 13.28 -13.76 3.47
CA GLU A 43 12.55 -12.48 3.54
C GLU A 43 11.19 -12.53 2.83
N LYS A 44 10.91 -13.58 2.04
CA LYS A 44 9.67 -13.72 1.27
C LYS A 44 8.40 -13.56 2.11
N LEU A 45 8.36 -14.14 3.32
CA LEU A 45 7.20 -14.02 4.20
C LEU A 45 6.97 -12.57 4.67
N SER A 46 8.04 -11.82 4.92
CA SER A 46 7.96 -10.41 5.28
C SER A 46 7.49 -9.56 4.10
N ALA A 47 8.04 -9.82 2.91
CA ALA A 47 7.64 -9.16 1.67
C ALA A 47 6.17 -9.42 1.34
N GLU A 48 5.71 -10.68 1.44
CA GLU A 48 4.32 -11.06 1.24
C GLU A 48 3.38 -10.37 2.24
N SER A 49 3.78 -10.27 3.51
CA SER A 49 2.99 -9.56 4.52
C SER A 49 2.85 -8.07 4.18
N LYS A 50 3.95 -7.42 3.76
CA LYS A 50 3.92 -6.03 3.29
C LYS A 50 3.07 -5.85 2.04
N PHE A 51 3.19 -6.76 1.08
CA PHE A 51 2.40 -6.76 -0.16
C PHE A 51 0.89 -6.81 0.15
N LYS A 52 0.48 -7.70 1.07
CA LYS A 52 -0.92 -7.82 1.51
C LYS A 52 -1.40 -6.54 2.21
N LEU A 53 -0.60 -5.96 3.09
CA LEU A 53 -0.92 -4.68 3.75
C LEU A 53 -1.08 -3.53 2.74
N ILE A 54 -0.23 -3.46 1.71
CA ILE A 54 -0.33 -2.46 0.64
C ILE A 54 -1.60 -2.65 -0.20
N ALA A 55 -2.01 -3.90 -0.43
CA ALA A 55 -3.26 -4.21 -1.13
C ALA A 55 -4.49 -3.78 -0.31
N GLU A 56 -4.49 -4.03 1.00
CA GLU A 56 -5.53 -3.55 1.92
C GLU A 56 -5.56 -2.01 1.96
N ALA A 57 -4.39 -1.36 2.03
CA ALA A 57 -4.21 0.09 1.96
C ALA A 57 -4.93 0.71 0.75
N TYR A 58 -4.65 0.16 -0.42
CA TYR A 58 -5.26 0.57 -1.67
C TYR A 58 -6.77 0.32 -1.71
N ALA A 59 -7.25 -0.84 -1.21
CA ALA A 59 -8.67 -1.16 -1.18
C ALA A 59 -9.47 -0.17 -0.33
N CYS A 60 -8.95 0.22 0.85
CA CYS A 60 -9.58 1.20 1.72
C CYS A 60 -9.70 2.57 1.05
N LEU A 61 -8.60 3.08 0.48
CA LEU A 61 -8.58 4.41 -0.18
C LEU A 61 -9.37 4.44 -1.49
N ARG A 62 -9.50 3.30 -2.18
CA ARG A 62 -10.31 3.19 -3.39
C ARG A 62 -11.81 3.13 -3.09
N SER A 63 -12.21 2.52 -1.97
CA SER A 63 -13.63 2.30 -1.65
C SER A 63 -14.33 3.55 -1.12
N GLY A 64 -13.59 4.65 -0.89
CA GLY A 64 -14.17 5.89 -0.36
C GLY A 64 -14.75 5.76 1.04
N LEU A 65 -14.38 4.70 1.79
CA LEU A 65 -14.67 4.56 3.22
C LEU A 65 -13.77 5.57 3.98
N LEU A 66 -14.14 6.83 3.91
CA LEU A 66 -13.65 7.94 4.72
C LEU A 66 -14.86 8.63 5.36
#